data_AF-A0A1H9WBR9-F1
#
_entry.id   AF-A0A1H9WBR9-F1
#
_cell.length_a   1.000
_cell.length_b   1.000
_cell.length_c   1.000
_cell.angle_alpha   90.00
_cell.angle_beta   90.00
_cell.angle_gamma   90.00
#
_symmetry.space_group_name_H-M   'P 1'
#
loop_
_entity.id
_entity.type
_entity.pdbx_description
1 polymer ?
#
loop_
_entity_poly.entity_id
_entity_poly.type
_entity_poly.pdbx_seq_one_letter_code
_entity_poly.pdbx_strand_id
1 'polypeptide(L)'
;MDDLKTSPATRAYAARNGVDLQALAAETGRTTIGREDVDAKIGGANKGDARIGGANNGDARIGGAAQRDDPAAYWDVDHARYGPVEHEPVSRLARVAAKNLAAAQAMIPAVTHHDRADTTALDAFRARLAPDAAARGLRLTALAFHVRALARTLRRHPRFNASLSPDGETLILKRYVHVGIAVDTPHGLMVPVIRDADRKGLWRIAAEIDALAAKARDRKLRPDEMGG
;
A
#
# COMPACT_ATOMS: atom_id res chain seq x y z
N MET A 1 -9.43 20.40 38.26
CA MET A 1 -10.21 20.08 37.05
C MET A 1 -9.46 18.99 36.33
N ASP A 2 -10.04 17.79 36.37
CA ASP A 2 -9.42 16.53 35.98
C ASP A 2 -9.07 16.49 34.49
N ASP A 3 -7.78 16.51 34.16
CA ASP A 3 -7.28 16.38 32.79
C ASP A 3 -7.24 14.90 32.35
N LEU A 4 -8.38 14.22 32.50
CA LEU A 4 -8.56 12.83 32.07
C LEU A 4 -8.72 12.78 30.55
N LYS A 5 -7.67 12.30 29.87
CA LYS A 5 -7.61 12.16 28.41
C LYS A 5 -8.11 10.78 28.00
N THR A 6 -9.36 10.72 27.55
CA THR A 6 -9.99 9.49 27.06
C THR A 6 -10.87 9.76 25.85
N SER A 7 -10.92 8.81 24.91
CA SER A 7 -11.76 8.93 23.71
C SER A 7 -13.26 8.88 24.06
N PRO A 8 -14.15 9.49 23.25
CA PRO A 8 -15.60 9.37 23.44
C PRO A 8 -16.11 7.92 23.41
N ALA A 9 -15.52 7.07 22.56
CA ALA A 9 -15.86 5.66 22.46
C ALA A 9 -15.53 4.88 23.74
N THR A 10 -14.35 5.12 24.33
CA THR A 10 -13.95 4.55 25.63
C THR A 10 -14.87 5.01 26.75
N ARG A 11 -15.29 6.29 26.74
CA ARG A 11 -16.26 6.83 27.71
C ARG A 11 -17.62 6.12 27.65
N ALA A 12 -18.17 5.96 26.45
CA ALA A 12 -19.43 5.24 26.25
C ALA A 12 -19.30 3.73 26.57
N TYR A 13 -18.12 3.15 26.36
CA TYR A 13 -17.84 1.76 26.71
C TYR A 13 -17.76 1.55 28.23
N ALA A 14 -17.05 2.42 28.94
CA ALA A 14 -16.95 2.38 30.41
C ALA A 14 -18.31 2.57 31.09
N ALA A 15 -19.12 3.54 30.62
CA ALA A 15 -20.47 3.77 31.13
C ALA A 15 -21.39 2.54 30.99
N ARG A 16 -21.31 1.84 29.85
CA ARG A 16 -22.09 0.61 29.60
C ARG A 16 -21.69 -0.55 30.51
N ASN A 17 -20.42 -0.58 30.95
CA ASN A 17 -19.89 -1.62 31.81
C ASN A 17 -19.78 -1.19 33.28
N GLY A 18 -20.34 -0.03 33.65
CA GLY A 18 -20.35 0.47 35.02
C GLY A 18 -18.96 0.82 35.59
N VAL A 19 -17.97 1.13 34.74
CA VAL A 19 -16.61 1.46 35.16
C VAL A 19 -16.46 2.98 35.30
N ASP A 20 -16.08 3.43 36.50
CA ASP A 20 -15.72 4.83 36.74
C ASP A 20 -14.28 5.10 36.27
N LEU A 21 -14.16 5.93 35.22
CA LEU A 21 -12.89 6.28 34.60
C LEU A 21 -12.01 7.19 35.46
N GLN A 22 -12.60 8.00 36.36
CA GLN A 22 -11.80 8.82 37.28
C GLN A 22 -11.18 7.98 38.38
N ALA A 23 -11.96 7.06 38.94
CA ALA A 23 -11.45 6.09 39.91
C ALA A 23 -10.36 5.21 39.28
N LEU A 24 -10.55 4.76 38.04
CA LEU A 24 -9.55 3.95 37.31
C LEU A 24 -8.26 4.73 37.00
N ALA A 25 -8.37 6.02 36.68
CA ALA A 25 -7.22 6.90 36.48
C ALA A 25 -6.42 7.11 37.77
N ALA A 26 -7.12 7.28 38.91
CA ALA A 26 -6.48 7.38 40.23
C ALA A 26 -5.80 6.06 40.64
N GLU A 27 -6.44 4.91 40.39
CA GLU A 27 -5.90 3.58 40.68
C GLU A 27 -4.66 3.23 39.86
N THR A 28 -4.66 3.61 38.57
CA THR A 28 -3.54 3.34 37.67
C THR A 28 -2.46 4.42 37.67
N GLY A 29 -2.71 5.56 38.33
CA GLY A 29 -1.81 6.72 38.37
C GLY A 29 -1.59 7.39 37.01
N ARG A 30 -2.45 7.12 36.02
CA ARG A 30 -2.33 7.64 34.65
C ARG A 30 -3.45 8.62 34.35
N THR A 31 -3.13 9.66 33.59
CA THR A 31 -4.10 10.67 33.11
C THR A 31 -4.75 10.31 31.78
N THR A 32 -4.26 9.27 31.09
CA THR A 32 -4.79 8.80 29.81
C THR A 32 -5.32 7.38 29.98
N ILE A 33 -6.60 7.19 29.66
CA ILE A 33 -7.29 5.90 29.84
C ILE A 33 -7.84 5.41 28.50
N GLY A 34 -7.42 4.21 28.11
CA GLY A 34 -7.81 3.48 26.91
C GLY A 34 -8.91 2.46 27.16
N ARG A 35 -9.33 1.75 26.11
CA ARG A 35 -10.35 0.70 26.23
C ARG A 35 -9.80 -0.52 26.97
N GLU A 36 -8.54 -0.84 26.73
CA GLU A 36 -7.77 -1.89 27.37
C GLU A 36 -7.73 -1.77 28.90
N ASP A 37 -7.76 -0.55 29.43
CA ASP A 37 -7.76 -0.30 30.88
C ASP A 37 -9.11 -0.62 31.51
N VAL A 38 -10.19 -0.33 30.77
CA VAL A 38 -11.56 -0.69 31.14
C VAL A 38 -11.71 -2.22 31.08
N ASP A 39 -11.17 -2.85 30.04
CA ASP A 39 -11.14 -4.31 29.91
C ASP A 39 -10.36 -4.97 31.04
N ALA A 40 -9.22 -4.41 31.45
CA ALA A 40 -8.42 -4.91 32.57
C ALA A 40 -9.12 -4.75 33.93
N LYS A 41 -9.95 -3.69 34.10
CA LYS A 41 -10.75 -3.49 35.31
C LYS A 41 -11.93 -4.47 35.39
N ILE A 42 -12.53 -4.80 34.27
CA ILE A 42 -13.67 -5.73 34.18
C ILE A 42 -13.19 -7.19 34.20
N GLY A 43 -12.05 -7.48 33.56
CA GLY A 43 -11.39 -8.78 33.49
C GLY A 43 -10.25 -8.88 34.50
N GLY A 44 -10.60 -8.93 35.79
CA GLY A 44 -9.64 -8.98 36.90
C GLY A 44 -8.47 -9.94 36.67
N ALA A 45 -7.26 -9.38 36.76
CA ALA A 45 -5.99 -10.01 37.13
C ALA A 45 -5.80 -11.50 36.79
N ASN A 46 -5.34 -11.80 35.58
CA ASN A 46 -4.55 -13.02 35.37
C ASN A 46 -3.12 -12.79 35.87
N LYS A 47 -2.91 -12.96 37.18
CA LYS A 47 -1.63 -13.36 37.76
C LYS A 47 -1.82 -14.76 38.32
N GLY A 48 -1.14 -15.73 37.71
CA GLY A 48 -1.19 -17.12 38.12
C GLY A 48 -0.64 -17.33 39.52
N ASP A 49 -1.26 -18.25 40.25
CA ASP A 49 -0.49 -19.26 40.98
C ASP A 49 -1.33 -20.51 41.22
N ALA A 50 -0.66 -21.66 41.21
CA ALA A 50 -1.22 -22.99 41.27
C ALA A 50 -1.78 -23.34 42.67
N ARG A 51 -2.93 -24.02 42.72
CA ARG A 51 -3.25 -25.06 43.72
C ARG A 51 -4.46 -25.92 43.32
N ILE A 52 -4.29 -27.21 43.57
CA ILE A 52 -5.13 -28.36 43.23
C ILE A 52 -6.33 -28.46 44.18
N GLY A 53 -7.53 -28.80 43.68
CA GLY A 53 -8.61 -29.35 44.52
C GLY A 53 -10.03 -29.35 43.93
N GLY A 54 -10.42 -30.45 43.29
CA GLY A 54 -11.70 -31.16 43.52
C GLY A 54 -13.08 -30.55 43.18
N ALA A 55 -13.65 -31.01 42.06
CA ALA A 55 -15.00 -31.60 41.86
C ALA A 55 -16.29 -30.85 42.28
N ASN A 56 -17.15 -30.43 41.32
CA ASN A 56 -18.30 -31.21 40.82
C ASN A 56 -19.28 -30.41 39.93
N ASN A 57 -19.62 -31.04 38.78
CA ASN A 57 -20.83 -31.03 37.94
C ASN A 57 -21.68 -29.77 37.68
N GLY A 58 -21.88 -29.50 36.38
CA GLY A 58 -23.04 -28.77 35.85
C GLY A 58 -22.92 -28.49 34.35
N ASP A 59 -23.54 -29.35 33.53
CA ASP A 59 -23.67 -29.26 32.07
C ASP A 59 -24.01 -27.86 31.54
N ALA A 60 -23.15 -27.30 30.66
CA ALA A 60 -23.55 -26.36 29.62
C ALA A 60 -22.48 -26.26 28.51
N ARG A 61 -22.64 -27.13 27.50
CA ARG A 61 -22.26 -26.97 26.09
C ARG A 61 -21.16 -25.94 25.77
N ILE A 62 -19.98 -26.50 25.56
CA ILE A 62 -18.83 -25.90 24.90
C ILE A 62 -19.24 -25.48 23.48
N GLY A 63 -19.14 -24.19 23.21
CA GLY A 63 -19.28 -23.59 21.88
C GLY A 63 -18.59 -22.23 21.82
N GLY A 64 -17.45 -22.09 22.52
CA GLY A 64 -16.56 -20.94 22.39
C GLY A 64 -15.89 -20.97 21.02
N ALA A 65 -16.59 -20.51 20.00
CA ALA A 65 -15.92 -19.95 18.84
C ALA A 65 -15.36 -18.61 19.32
N ALA A 66 -14.06 -18.58 19.61
CA ALA A 66 -13.31 -17.34 19.49
C ALA A 66 -13.57 -16.84 18.07
N GLN A 67 -14.50 -15.90 17.95
CA GLN A 67 -14.77 -15.16 16.73
C GLN A 67 -13.45 -14.46 16.43
N ARG A 68 -12.64 -15.07 15.56
CA ARG A 68 -11.60 -14.32 14.86
C ARG A 68 -12.38 -13.29 14.08
N ASP A 69 -12.32 -12.03 14.51
CA ASP A 69 -12.89 -10.91 13.79
C ASP A 69 -12.28 -10.92 12.39
N ASP A 70 -12.99 -11.50 11.43
CA ASP A 70 -12.66 -11.37 10.03
C ASP A 70 -12.94 -9.90 9.67
N PRO A 71 -11.93 -9.08 9.36
CA PRO A 71 -12.16 -7.68 8.99
C PRO A 71 -13.05 -7.56 7.74
N ALA A 72 -13.15 -8.62 6.93
CA ALA A 72 -14.04 -8.67 5.78
C ALA A 72 -15.52 -8.79 6.17
N ALA A 73 -15.84 -9.31 7.35
CA ALA A 73 -17.23 -9.44 7.81
C ALA A 73 -17.93 -8.08 7.97
N TYR A 74 -17.19 -7.01 8.27
CA TYR A 74 -17.73 -5.65 8.30
C TYR A 74 -18.26 -5.20 6.92
N TRP A 75 -17.63 -5.67 5.85
CA TRP A 75 -17.97 -5.31 4.47
C TRP A 75 -18.94 -6.28 3.80
N ASP A 76 -19.35 -7.35 4.48
CA ASP A 76 -20.32 -8.33 3.99
C ASP A 76 -21.75 -7.77 4.12
N VAL A 77 -22.09 -6.84 3.22
CA VAL A 77 -23.38 -6.15 3.19
C VAL A 77 -24.23 -6.68 2.04
N ASP A 78 -25.47 -7.08 2.36
CA ASP A 78 -26.47 -7.45 1.36
C ASP A 78 -27.04 -6.19 0.67
N HIS A 79 -26.48 -5.88 -0.49
CA HIS A 79 -26.85 -4.71 -1.28
C HIS A 79 -28.23 -4.82 -1.94
N ALA A 80 -28.79 -6.02 -2.12
CA ALA A 80 -30.09 -6.22 -2.76
C ALA A 80 -31.26 -5.67 -1.90
N ARG A 81 -31.02 -5.44 -0.61
CA ARG A 81 -31.99 -4.80 0.31
C ARG A 81 -32.39 -3.38 -0.11
N TYR A 82 -31.59 -2.72 -0.95
CA TYR A 82 -31.78 -1.34 -1.36
C TYR A 82 -32.20 -1.18 -2.84
N GLY A 83 -32.49 -2.29 -3.52
CA GLY A 83 -32.93 -2.29 -4.92
C GLY A 83 -32.26 -3.39 -5.76
N PRO A 84 -32.58 -3.47 -7.06
CA PRO A 84 -31.95 -4.43 -7.97
C PRO A 84 -30.43 -4.22 -8.04
N VAL A 85 -29.68 -5.33 -8.00
CA VAL A 85 -28.21 -5.34 -8.09
C VAL A 85 -27.74 -6.16 -9.29
N GLU A 86 -26.63 -5.73 -9.89
CA GLU A 86 -25.90 -6.47 -10.92
C GLU A 86 -24.54 -6.88 -10.37
N HIS A 87 -24.09 -8.08 -10.73
CA HIS A 87 -22.81 -8.63 -10.30
C HIS A 87 -21.88 -8.80 -11.49
N GLU A 88 -20.76 -8.08 -11.48
CA GLU A 88 -19.70 -8.22 -12.48
C GLU A 88 -18.46 -8.87 -11.84
N PRO A 89 -17.97 -10.01 -12.36
CA PRO A 89 -16.77 -10.64 -11.82
C PRO A 89 -15.52 -9.81 -12.14
N VAL A 90 -14.76 -9.47 -11.10
CA VAL A 90 -13.50 -8.72 -11.24
C VAL A 90 -12.47 -9.53 -12.04
N SER A 91 -11.80 -8.88 -13.00
CA SER A 91 -10.77 -9.53 -13.82
C SER A 91 -9.60 -10.07 -13.00
N ARG A 92 -8.91 -11.10 -13.49
CA ARG A 92 -7.73 -11.67 -12.81
C ARG A 92 -6.64 -10.61 -12.58
N LEU A 93 -6.43 -9.71 -13.54
CA LEU A 93 -5.44 -8.64 -13.44
C LEU A 93 -5.81 -7.67 -12.32
N ALA A 94 -7.07 -7.24 -12.25
CA ALA A 94 -7.55 -6.35 -11.21
C ALA A 94 -7.45 -6.98 -9.80
N ARG A 95 -7.73 -8.29 -9.66
CA ARG A 95 -7.54 -8.99 -8.38
C ARG A 95 -6.07 -9.02 -7.93
N VAL A 96 -5.13 -9.25 -8.85
CA VAL A 96 -3.69 -9.23 -8.54
C VAL A 96 -3.23 -7.83 -8.18
N ALA A 97 -3.66 -6.82 -8.94
CA ALA A 97 -3.36 -5.42 -8.66
C ALA A 97 -3.88 -4.99 -7.27
N ALA A 98 -5.12 -5.35 -6.94
CA ALA A 98 -5.72 -5.07 -5.63
C ALA A 98 -4.88 -5.66 -4.48
N LYS A 99 -4.44 -6.92 -4.60
CA LYS A 99 -3.59 -7.56 -3.59
C LYS A 99 -2.26 -6.83 -3.42
N ASN A 100 -1.59 -6.46 -4.51
CA ASN A 100 -0.31 -5.77 -4.46
C ASN A 100 -0.44 -4.36 -3.88
N LEU A 101 -1.48 -3.61 -4.27
CA LEU A 101 -1.75 -2.27 -3.75
C LEU A 101 -2.11 -2.31 -2.27
N ALA A 102 -2.94 -3.27 -1.83
CA ALA A 102 -3.26 -3.46 -0.43
C ALA A 102 -2.01 -3.76 0.41
N ALA A 103 -1.13 -4.65 -0.08
CA ALA A 103 0.13 -4.95 0.58
C ALA A 103 1.05 -3.71 0.67
N ALA A 104 1.15 -2.93 -0.42
CA ALA A 104 1.93 -1.70 -0.43
C ALA A 104 1.41 -0.68 0.60
N GLN A 105 0.09 -0.49 0.68
CA GLN A 105 -0.53 0.42 1.64
C GLN A 105 -0.37 -0.04 3.10
N ALA A 106 -0.42 -1.35 3.34
CA ALA A 106 -0.26 -1.90 4.68
C ALA A 106 1.19 -1.83 5.18
N MET A 107 2.17 -1.99 4.28
CA MET A 107 3.58 -2.18 4.65
C MET A 107 4.45 -0.94 4.49
N ILE A 108 4.12 -0.03 3.57
CA ILE A 108 4.97 1.11 3.23
C ILE A 108 4.43 2.37 3.92
N PRO A 109 5.20 3.00 4.83
CA PRO A 109 4.83 4.30 5.39
C PRO A 109 5.05 5.39 4.32
N ALA A 110 4.11 5.50 3.39
CA ALA A 110 4.20 6.39 2.25
C ALA A 110 4.17 7.86 2.68
N VAL A 111 5.12 8.65 2.19
CA VAL A 111 5.13 10.11 2.30
C VAL A 111 5.05 10.68 0.89
N THR A 112 4.16 11.65 0.69
CA THR A 112 3.99 12.32 -0.59
C THR A 112 4.69 13.67 -0.58
N HIS A 113 5.47 13.94 -1.62
CA HIS A 113 6.11 15.22 -1.85
C HIS A 113 5.71 15.75 -3.23
N HIS A 114 5.45 17.05 -3.32
CA HIS A 114 5.06 17.73 -4.53
C HIS A 114 5.99 18.92 -4.78
N ASP A 115 6.44 19.06 -6.03
CA ASP A 115 7.26 20.17 -6.48
C ASP A 115 6.89 20.53 -7.94
N ARG A 116 7.40 21.66 -8.43
CA ARG A 116 7.16 22.15 -9.79
C ARG A 116 8.49 22.31 -10.53
N ALA A 117 8.51 21.89 -11.78
CA ALA A 117 9.65 22.09 -12.67
C ALA A 117 9.19 22.81 -13.94
N ASP A 118 9.92 23.85 -14.34
CA ASP A 118 9.71 24.50 -15.63
C ASP A 118 10.30 23.62 -16.75
N THR A 119 9.44 23.20 -17.69
CA THR A 119 9.81 22.38 -18.84
C THR A 119 9.97 23.16 -20.15
N THR A 120 9.90 24.49 -20.13
CA THR A 120 9.96 25.34 -21.35
C THR A 120 11.19 25.03 -22.21
N ALA A 121 12.38 24.99 -21.59
CA ALA A 121 13.62 24.68 -22.30
C ALA A 121 13.65 23.23 -22.84
N LEU A 122 13.05 22.30 -22.09
CA LEU A 122 12.95 20.90 -22.50
C LEU A 122 12.05 20.75 -23.73
N ASP A 123 10.90 21.43 -23.75
CA ASP A 123 9.97 21.39 -24.87
C ASP A 123 10.55 22.04 -26.12
N ALA A 124 11.24 23.18 -25.97
CA ALA A 124 11.96 23.80 -27.07
C ALA A 124 13.05 22.87 -27.64
N PHE A 125 13.82 22.20 -26.77
CA PHE A 125 14.83 21.25 -27.20
C PHE A 125 14.23 20.03 -27.89
N ARG A 126 13.14 19.48 -27.35
CA ARG A 126 12.40 18.36 -27.95
C ARG A 126 11.86 18.73 -29.33
N ALA A 127 11.31 19.94 -29.50
CA ALA A 127 10.83 20.42 -30.80
C ALA A 127 11.95 20.50 -31.84
N ARG A 128 13.14 20.99 -31.45
CA ARG A 128 14.33 21.01 -32.31
C ARG A 128 14.78 19.62 -32.75
N LEU A 129 14.59 18.60 -31.91
CA LEU A 129 14.93 17.21 -32.18
C LEU A 129 13.82 16.44 -32.94
N ALA A 130 12.65 17.04 -33.16
CA ALA A 130 11.54 16.37 -33.83
C ALA A 130 11.86 15.92 -35.27
N PRO A 131 12.57 16.70 -36.11
CA PRO A 131 12.98 16.24 -37.44
C PRO A 131 13.90 15.02 -37.38
N ASP A 132 14.85 15.01 -36.44
CA ASP A 132 15.77 13.90 -36.21
C ASP A 132 15.04 12.63 -35.73
N ALA A 133 14.02 12.79 -34.89
CA ALA A 133 13.18 11.70 -34.44
C ALA A 133 12.39 11.10 -35.61
N ALA A 134 11.78 11.96 -36.44
CA ALA A 134 11.01 11.57 -37.62
C ALA A 134 11.89 10.83 -38.64
N ALA A 135 13.10 11.32 -38.91
CA ALA A 135 14.07 10.65 -39.79
C ALA A 135 14.48 9.25 -39.29
N ARG A 136 14.32 8.98 -37.98
CA ARG A 136 14.56 7.68 -37.36
C ARG A 136 13.31 6.81 -37.23
N GLY A 137 12.15 7.30 -37.66
CA GLY A 137 10.86 6.62 -37.48
C GLY A 137 10.42 6.53 -36.02
N LEU A 138 10.89 7.44 -35.16
CA LEU A 138 10.61 7.44 -33.71
C LEU A 138 9.71 8.60 -33.32
N ARG A 139 8.86 8.39 -32.32
CA ARG A 139 8.11 9.47 -31.68
C ARG A 139 8.81 9.93 -30.41
N LEU A 140 9.40 11.10 -30.45
CA LEU A 140 10.08 11.67 -29.29
C LEU A 140 9.12 12.46 -28.39
N THR A 141 8.73 11.86 -27.27
CA THR A 141 7.88 12.48 -26.24
C THR A 141 8.70 13.00 -25.06
N ALA A 142 8.11 13.87 -24.23
CA ALA A 142 8.74 14.34 -22.99
C ALA A 142 9.10 13.18 -22.03
N LEU A 143 8.34 12.07 -22.06
CA LEU A 143 8.57 10.91 -21.21
C LEU A 143 9.97 10.31 -21.39
N ALA A 144 10.52 10.28 -22.61
CA ALA A 144 11.87 9.78 -22.86
C ALA A 144 12.94 10.59 -22.13
N PHE A 145 12.73 11.90 -22.03
CA PHE A 145 13.62 12.79 -21.26
C PHE A 145 13.45 12.59 -19.75
N HIS A 146 12.21 12.43 -19.26
CA HIS A 146 11.96 12.13 -17.85
C HIS A 146 12.62 10.82 -17.42
N VAL A 147 12.49 9.75 -18.22
CA VAL A 147 13.15 8.47 -17.94
C VAL A 147 14.68 8.64 -17.93
N ARG A 148 15.24 9.38 -18.89
CA ARG A 148 16.69 9.63 -18.92
C ARG A 148 17.18 10.45 -17.73
N ALA A 149 16.43 11.47 -17.33
CA ALA A 149 16.73 12.29 -16.17
C ALA A 149 16.64 11.47 -14.89
N LEU A 150 15.55 10.74 -14.69
CA LEU A 150 15.34 9.84 -13.54
C LEU A 150 16.47 8.81 -13.44
N ALA A 151 16.85 8.16 -14.54
CA ALA A 151 17.91 7.17 -14.52
C ALA A 151 19.25 7.76 -14.07
N ARG A 152 19.59 8.98 -14.51
CA ARG A 152 20.80 9.69 -14.04
C ARG A 152 20.69 10.07 -12.56
N THR A 153 19.52 10.52 -12.11
CA THR A 153 19.28 10.89 -10.71
C THR A 153 19.41 9.68 -9.79
N LEU A 154 18.81 8.54 -10.15
CA LEU A 154 18.89 7.31 -9.37
C LEU A 154 20.32 6.76 -9.26
N ARG A 155 21.17 6.97 -10.27
CA ARG A 155 22.61 6.67 -10.19
C ARG A 155 23.36 7.57 -9.21
N ARG A 156 22.98 8.84 -9.09
CA ARG A 156 23.57 9.80 -8.14
C ARG A 156 23.07 9.57 -6.71
N HIS A 157 21.87 9.05 -6.56
CA HIS A 157 21.21 8.83 -5.27
C HIS A 157 20.82 7.35 -5.10
N PRO A 158 21.80 6.45 -4.88
CA PRO A 158 21.59 5.00 -4.91
C PRO A 158 20.61 4.47 -3.85
N ARG A 159 20.42 5.18 -2.74
CA ARG A 159 19.42 4.82 -1.71
C ARG A 159 17.97 4.96 -2.21
N PHE A 160 17.71 5.80 -3.21
CA PHE A 160 16.40 5.89 -3.88
C PHE A 160 16.18 4.74 -4.86
N ASN A 161 17.24 4.07 -5.31
CA ASN A 161 17.20 2.91 -6.20
C ASN A 161 17.49 1.61 -5.44
N ALA A 162 16.91 1.47 -4.25
CA ALA A 162 17.14 0.35 -3.36
C ALA A 162 15.83 -0.37 -3.03
N SER A 163 15.95 -1.59 -2.49
CA SER A 163 14.84 -2.31 -1.87
C SER A 163 15.18 -2.64 -0.44
N LEU A 164 14.21 -2.57 0.45
CA LEU A 164 14.35 -3.08 1.81
C LEU A 164 14.06 -4.58 1.81
N SER A 165 14.84 -5.37 2.54
CA SER A 165 14.54 -6.79 2.76
C SER A 165 13.23 -6.97 3.52
N PRO A 166 12.55 -8.13 3.42
CA PRO A 166 11.27 -8.36 4.08
C PRO A 166 11.30 -8.21 5.61
N ASP A 167 12.45 -8.46 6.23
CA ASP A 167 12.69 -8.28 7.68
C ASP A 167 12.97 -6.83 8.09
N GLY A 168 13.19 -5.92 7.13
CA GLY A 168 13.51 -4.52 7.40
C GLY A 168 14.98 -4.25 7.75
N GLU A 169 15.85 -5.26 7.76
CA GLU A 169 17.21 -5.14 8.30
C GLU A 169 18.26 -4.76 7.25
N THR A 170 18.01 -5.09 5.97
CA THR A 170 19.00 -4.95 4.90
C THR A 170 18.48 -4.09 3.76
N LEU A 171 19.27 -3.07 3.40
CA LEU A 171 19.03 -2.28 2.20
C LEU A 171 19.78 -2.86 1.00
N ILE A 172 19.03 -3.37 0.02
CA ILE A 172 19.56 -3.94 -1.22
C ILE A 172 19.80 -2.80 -2.22
N LEU A 173 21.06 -2.35 -2.32
CA LEU A 173 21.48 -1.30 -3.23
C LEU A 173 21.69 -1.84 -4.65
N LYS A 174 20.80 -1.48 -5.58
CA LYS A 174 20.87 -1.96 -6.97
C LYS A 174 21.89 -1.15 -7.76
N ARG A 175 22.83 -1.84 -8.41
CA ARG A 175 23.84 -1.24 -9.31
C ARG A 175 23.39 -1.12 -10.77
N TYR A 176 22.11 -1.36 -11.01
CA TYR A 176 21.41 -1.20 -12.29
C TYR A 176 20.20 -0.29 -12.08
N VAL A 177 19.75 0.39 -13.14
CA VAL A 177 18.51 1.17 -13.09
C VAL A 177 17.51 0.61 -14.09
N HIS A 178 16.34 0.21 -13.60
CA HIS A 178 15.21 -0.22 -14.41
C HIS A 178 14.05 0.71 -14.12
N VAL A 179 13.32 1.11 -15.16
CA VAL A 179 12.22 2.07 -15.01
C VAL A 179 10.95 1.45 -15.56
N GLY A 180 9.99 1.18 -14.67
CA GLY A 180 8.64 0.80 -15.05
C GLY A 180 7.86 2.01 -15.58
N ILE A 181 7.07 1.80 -16.62
CA ILE A 181 6.18 2.83 -17.20
C ILE A 181 4.75 2.31 -17.08
N ALA A 182 3.93 3.03 -16.33
CA ALA A 182 2.50 2.74 -16.27
C ALA A 182 1.84 3.09 -17.61
N VAL A 183 1.30 2.09 -18.28
CA VAL A 183 0.55 2.22 -19.53
C VAL A 183 -0.89 1.84 -19.26
N ASP A 184 -1.79 2.80 -19.49
CA ASP A 184 -3.22 2.54 -19.47
C ASP A 184 -3.64 1.79 -20.74
N THR A 185 -4.42 0.73 -20.56
CA THR A 185 -4.87 -0.13 -21.65
C THR A 185 -6.35 -0.48 -21.45
N PRO A 186 -7.07 -0.90 -22.51
CA PRO A 186 -8.45 -1.38 -22.37
C PRO A 186 -8.63 -2.58 -21.43
N HIS A 187 -7.53 -3.24 -21.04
CA HIS A 187 -7.53 -4.40 -20.15
C HIS A 187 -7.09 -4.07 -18.73
N GLY A 188 -6.86 -2.79 -18.42
CA GLY A 188 -6.34 -2.31 -17.15
C GLY A 188 -4.90 -1.81 -17.24
N LEU A 189 -4.40 -1.30 -16.12
CA LEU A 189 -3.05 -0.75 -16.02
C LEU A 189 -1.98 -1.86 -16.16
N MET A 190 -1.05 -1.68 -17.09
CA MET A 190 0.12 -2.53 -17.25
C MET A 190 1.39 -1.72 -17.02
N VAL A 191 2.44 -2.34 -16.48
CA VAL A 191 3.69 -1.64 -16.16
C VAL A 191 4.88 -2.32 -16.83
N PRO A 192 5.07 -2.15 -18.14
CA PRO A 192 6.28 -2.61 -18.80
C PRO A 192 7.54 -1.89 -18.27
N VAL A 193 8.68 -2.59 -18.32
CA VAL A 193 9.94 -2.12 -17.74
C VAL A 193 11.00 -1.86 -18.80
N ILE A 194 11.54 -0.63 -18.81
CA ILE A 194 12.78 -0.31 -19.52
C ILE A 194 13.96 -0.79 -18.67
N ARG A 195 14.61 -1.87 -19.12
CA ARG A 195 15.83 -2.38 -18.49
C ARG A 195 17.02 -1.47 -18.74
N ASP A 196 17.97 -1.44 -17.81
CA ASP A 196 19.23 -0.68 -17.89
C ASP A 196 19.07 0.75 -18.45
N ALA A 197 18.06 1.48 -17.98
CA ALA A 197 17.74 2.82 -18.48
C ALA A 197 18.90 3.81 -18.29
N ASP A 198 19.76 3.58 -17.30
CA ASP A 198 20.98 4.36 -17.06
C ASP A 198 22.03 4.19 -18.16
N ARG A 199 22.04 3.04 -18.84
CA ARG A 199 22.98 2.70 -19.92
C ARG A 199 22.48 3.11 -21.31
N LYS A 200 21.23 3.57 -21.42
CA LYS A 200 20.59 3.89 -22.69
C LYS A 200 20.60 5.40 -22.99
N GLY A 201 20.81 5.72 -24.26
CA GLY A 201 20.63 7.07 -24.80
C GLY A 201 19.15 7.38 -25.08
N LEU A 202 18.86 8.66 -25.32
CA LEU A 202 17.50 9.17 -25.50
C LEU A 202 16.71 8.45 -26.61
N TRP A 203 17.34 8.24 -27.78
CA TRP A 203 16.70 7.57 -28.92
C TRP A 203 16.30 6.13 -28.60
N ARG A 204 17.17 5.40 -27.89
CA ARG A 204 16.90 4.01 -27.51
C ARG A 204 15.76 3.94 -26.49
N ILE A 205 15.74 4.86 -25.53
CA ILE A 205 14.65 4.98 -24.56
C ILE A 205 13.34 5.26 -25.28
N ALA A 206 13.30 6.24 -26.20
CA ALA A 206 12.09 6.57 -26.96
C ALA A 206 11.55 5.36 -27.75
N ALA A 207 12.43 4.66 -28.47
CA ALA A 207 12.06 3.46 -29.21
C ALA A 207 11.47 2.36 -28.32
N GLU A 208 12.04 2.13 -27.14
CA GLU A 208 11.54 1.12 -26.20
C GLU A 208 10.22 1.53 -25.56
N ILE A 209 10.01 2.82 -25.27
CA ILE A 209 8.72 3.33 -24.79
C ILE A 209 7.61 3.00 -25.79
N ASP A 210 7.81 3.36 -27.07
CA ASP A 210 6.79 3.15 -28.10
C ASP A 210 6.53 1.64 -28.32
N ALA A 211 7.60 0.82 -28.36
CA ALA A 211 7.47 -0.61 -28.53
C ALA A 211 6.74 -1.29 -27.36
N LEU A 212 7.09 -0.95 -26.12
CA LEU A 212 6.46 -1.50 -24.93
C LEU A 212 5.00 -1.03 -24.79
N ALA A 213 4.71 0.23 -25.10
CA ALA A 213 3.35 0.76 -25.07
C ALA A 213 2.46 0.13 -26.16
N ALA A 214 3.00 -0.18 -27.34
CA ALA A 214 2.28 -0.94 -28.36
C ALA A 214 2.01 -2.38 -27.89
N LYS A 215 3.03 -3.08 -27.38
CA LYS A 215 2.86 -4.43 -26.83
C LYS A 215 1.87 -4.49 -25.67
N ALA A 216 1.85 -3.48 -24.80
CA ALA A 216 0.92 -3.40 -23.67
C ALA A 216 -0.52 -3.35 -24.16
N ARG A 217 -0.81 -2.43 -25.09
CA ARG A 217 -2.15 -2.27 -25.69
C ARG A 217 -2.59 -3.51 -26.46
N ASP A 218 -1.66 -4.17 -27.15
CA ASP A 218 -1.91 -5.41 -27.90
C ASP A 218 -1.93 -6.67 -27.04
N ARG A 219 -1.67 -6.57 -25.72
CA ARG A 219 -1.51 -7.71 -24.80
C ARG A 219 -0.43 -8.71 -25.23
N LYS A 220 0.65 -8.22 -25.82
CA LYS A 220 1.82 -8.98 -26.29
C LYS A 220 3.05 -8.83 -25.39
N LEU A 221 2.88 -8.22 -24.20
CA LEU A 221 3.96 -8.16 -23.21
C LEU A 221 4.25 -9.54 -22.67
N ARG A 222 5.54 -9.87 -22.62
CA ARG A 222 6.01 -11.08 -21.97
C ARG A 222 6.15 -10.88 -20.45
N PRO A 223 6.12 -11.95 -19.64
CA PRO A 223 6.30 -11.84 -18.19
C PRO A 223 7.60 -11.13 -17.78
N ASP A 224 8.70 -11.33 -18.50
CA ASP A 224 10.01 -10.69 -18.25
C ASP A 224 10.01 -9.17 -18.51
N GLU A 225 9.06 -8.69 -19.31
CA GLU A 225 8.87 -7.27 -19.61
C GLU A 225 8.03 -6.55 -18.54
N MET A 226 7.39 -7.28 -17.63
CA MET A 226 6.45 -6.76 -16.61
C MET A 226 6.97 -6.85 -15.16
N GLY A 227 8.10 -7.54 -14.92
CA GLY A 227 8.62 -7.78 -13.57
C GLY A 227 9.67 -6.79 -13.10
N GLY A 228 9.67 -6.42 -11.81
CA GLY A 228 10.71 -5.56 -11.22
C GLY A 228 10.35 -5.08 -9.83
#